data_AF-A0A2V5LF86-F1
#
_entry.id   AF-A0A2V5LF86-F1
#
_cell.length_a   1.000
_cell.length_b   1.000
_cell.length_c   1.000
_cell.angle_alpha   90.00
_cell.angle_beta   90.00
_cell.angle_gamma   90.00
#
_symmetry.space_group_name_H-M   'P 1'
#
loop_
_entity.id
_entity.type
_entity.pdbx_description
1 polymer ?
#
loop_
_entity_poly.entity_id
_entity_poly.type
_entity_poly.pdbx_seq_one_letter_code
_entity_poly.pdbx_strand_id
1 'polypeptide(L)'
;QIKPEMHQSVVELGTEICQSIVDARAHVIELRSRLAELAAGSGLKIASVGTHPFSHWRDQLITQGERYREIVKDMQQLARANLIFGLHVHVGIPDRDVAIHVMNQARYFLPHIYALSVNSPFWVGQDTGLKGYRLKVFERFPRTGIPDAFESLSEYEDYCKLLVKTGCVDNAKKIWWDIRLHPFFDTLEVRVCDAQSRVDDTLAIAALIQAVIAKLHKLQWQNMSFRIYRRRLIDENRWRASRYGIDGKLIDFGKETEVQTRSLLNELLEFVSTEVNELGTQNEMAHIERIMREGTGADRQLAVWEHAQDMKAVVDHIVAETYEGLNMSHRAAMAG
;
A
#
# COMPACT_ATOMS: atom_id res chain seq x y z
N GLN A 1 -1.47 -0.74 17.53
CA GLN A 1 -0.95 0.62 17.84
C GLN A 1 -1.68 1.70 17.03
N ILE A 2 -1.95 2.87 17.64
CA ILE A 2 -2.52 4.06 16.98
C ILE A 2 -1.54 5.22 17.17
N LYS A 3 -1.12 5.89 16.09
CA LYS A 3 -0.14 6.98 16.12
C LYS A 3 -0.57 8.17 15.27
N PRO A 4 -0.24 9.41 15.67
CA PRO A 4 -0.38 10.56 14.77
C PRO A 4 0.68 10.47 13.66
N GLU A 5 0.35 11.06 12.51
CA GLU A 5 1.29 11.27 11.41
C GLU A 5 1.61 12.75 11.18
N MET A 6 2.37 13.07 10.12
CA MET A 6 2.83 14.43 9.85
C MET A 6 1.71 15.46 9.76
N HIS A 7 0.61 15.16 9.08
CA HIS A 7 -0.58 16.02 9.07
C HIS A 7 -1.53 15.58 10.17
N GLN A 8 -2.16 16.54 10.85
CA GLN A 8 -3.04 16.24 11.99
C GLN A 8 -4.28 15.42 11.62
N SER A 9 -4.68 15.47 10.34
CA SER A 9 -5.76 14.69 9.76
C SER A 9 -5.36 13.25 9.39
N VAL A 10 -4.11 12.85 9.66
CA VAL A 10 -3.58 11.53 9.31
C VAL A 10 -3.27 10.75 10.59
N VAL A 11 -3.81 9.54 10.67
CA VAL A 11 -3.57 8.60 11.77
C VAL A 11 -3.06 7.29 11.20
N GLU A 12 -1.93 6.80 11.72
CA GLU A 12 -1.38 5.50 11.38
C GLU A 12 -1.93 4.44 12.34
N LEU A 13 -2.47 3.37 11.76
CA LEU A 13 -2.86 2.15 12.47
C LEU A 13 -1.86 1.05 12.11
N GLY A 14 -1.16 0.53 13.12
CA GLY A 14 -0.25 -0.61 12.98
C GLY A 14 -0.75 -1.78 13.81
N THR A 15 -0.93 -2.94 13.20
CA THR A 15 -1.17 -4.18 13.95
C THR A 15 0.06 -4.55 14.78
N GLU A 16 -0.11 -5.40 15.78
CA GLU A 16 1.02 -6.17 16.31
C GLU A 16 1.50 -7.19 15.26
N ILE A 17 2.59 -7.91 15.57
CA ILE A 17 3.05 -9.03 14.75
C ILE A 17 1.99 -10.14 14.81
N CYS A 18 1.34 -10.40 13.67
CA CYS A 18 0.26 -11.39 13.54
C CYS A 18 0.83 -12.71 13.03
N GLN A 19 0.36 -13.85 13.54
CA GLN A 19 0.78 -15.18 13.09
C GLN A 19 -0.04 -15.68 11.89
N SER A 20 -1.24 -15.13 11.71
CA SER A 20 -2.14 -15.48 10.61
C SER A 20 -2.92 -14.25 10.10
N ILE A 21 -3.54 -14.40 8.94
CA ILE A 21 -4.45 -13.36 8.42
C ILE A 21 -5.71 -13.21 9.29
N VAL A 22 -6.10 -14.26 10.03
CA VAL A 22 -7.22 -14.23 10.98
C VAL A 22 -6.89 -13.32 12.16
N ASP A 23 -5.67 -13.42 12.70
CA ASP A 23 -5.20 -12.52 13.76
C ASP A 23 -5.11 -11.07 13.25
N ALA A 24 -4.58 -10.89 12.03
CA ALA A 24 -4.52 -9.58 11.39
C ALA A 24 -5.92 -8.97 11.19
N ARG A 25 -6.91 -9.79 10.81
CA ARG A 25 -8.32 -9.37 10.69
C ARG A 25 -8.85 -8.83 12.01
N ALA A 26 -8.68 -9.58 13.09
CA ALA A 26 -9.14 -9.16 14.42
C ALA A 26 -8.49 -7.83 14.82
N HIS A 27 -7.17 -7.69 14.66
CA HIS A 27 -6.44 -6.46 14.98
C HIS A 27 -6.87 -5.27 14.11
N VAL A 28 -7.04 -5.46 12.80
CA VAL A 28 -7.47 -4.36 11.90
C VAL A 28 -8.86 -3.88 12.26
N ILE A 29 -9.81 -4.78 12.51
CA ILE A 29 -11.17 -4.42 12.93
C ILE A 29 -11.12 -3.69 14.27
N GLU A 30 -10.42 -4.24 15.28
CA GLU A 30 -10.31 -3.62 16.60
C GLU A 30 -9.73 -2.19 16.51
N LEU A 31 -8.60 -2.02 15.80
CA LEU A 31 -7.93 -0.73 15.68
C LEU A 31 -8.79 0.30 14.97
N ARG A 32 -9.46 -0.10 13.88
CA ARG A 32 -10.35 0.80 13.12
C ARG A 32 -11.61 1.14 13.91
N SER A 33 -12.23 0.17 14.58
CA SER A 33 -13.35 0.38 15.49
C SER A 33 -13.00 1.36 16.60
N ARG A 34 -11.88 1.13 17.29
CA ARG A 34 -11.43 2.02 18.38
C ARG A 34 -11.16 3.44 17.87
N LEU A 35 -10.52 3.58 16.71
CA LEU A 35 -10.28 4.89 16.14
C LEU A 35 -11.60 5.58 15.75
N ALA A 36 -12.55 4.84 15.16
CA ALA A 36 -13.86 5.36 14.82
C ALA A 36 -14.64 5.84 16.05
N GLU A 37 -14.58 5.12 17.17
CA GLU A 37 -15.21 5.53 18.43
C GLU A 37 -14.57 6.79 19.01
N LEU A 38 -13.24 6.89 19.00
CA LEU A 38 -12.51 8.08 19.44
C LEU A 38 -12.86 9.31 18.57
N ALA A 39 -12.92 9.13 17.25
CA ALA A 39 -13.32 10.18 16.32
C ALA A 39 -14.77 10.63 16.59
N ALA A 40 -15.70 9.69 16.76
CA ALA A 40 -17.10 9.98 17.03
C ALA A 40 -17.29 10.79 18.32
N GLY A 41 -16.50 10.51 19.37
CA GLY A 41 -16.50 11.28 20.62
C GLY A 41 -16.13 12.77 20.45
N SER A 42 -15.52 13.14 19.33
CA SER A 42 -15.19 14.53 18.97
C SER A 42 -16.02 15.07 17.80
N GLY A 43 -17.08 14.37 17.39
CA GLY A 43 -17.91 14.75 16.24
C GLY A 43 -17.21 14.58 14.88
N LEU A 44 -16.19 13.71 14.82
CA LEU A 44 -15.42 13.41 13.61
C LEU A 44 -15.75 12.01 13.08
N LYS A 45 -15.46 11.77 11.80
CA LYS A 45 -15.53 10.46 11.16
C LYS A 45 -14.16 10.08 10.61
N ILE A 46 -13.92 8.79 10.40
CA ILE A 46 -12.70 8.30 9.73
C ILE A 46 -12.97 7.88 8.29
N ALA A 47 -11.94 8.00 7.45
CA ALA A 47 -11.94 7.54 6.06
C ALA A 47 -10.58 6.90 5.76
N SER A 48 -10.58 5.78 5.05
CA SER A 48 -9.36 5.10 4.58
C SER A 48 -9.33 5.09 3.05
N VAL A 49 -8.41 5.82 2.44
CA VAL A 49 -8.34 6.02 0.98
C VAL A 49 -6.94 6.48 0.57
N GLY A 50 -6.48 6.20 -0.66
CA GLY A 50 -5.13 6.58 -1.09
C GLY A 50 -4.86 8.08 -1.10
N THR A 51 -5.88 8.86 -1.47
CA THR A 51 -5.91 10.34 -1.45
C THR A 51 -7.29 10.80 -1.02
N HIS A 52 -7.37 11.89 -0.26
CA HIS A 52 -8.66 12.50 0.00
C HIS A 52 -9.19 13.16 -1.30
N PRO A 53 -10.46 12.95 -1.69
CA PRO A 53 -10.98 13.40 -2.99
C PRO A 53 -10.82 14.90 -3.27
N PHE A 54 -11.20 15.76 -2.31
CA PHE A 54 -11.19 17.21 -2.50
C PHE A 54 -10.35 18.04 -1.53
N SER A 55 -9.73 17.44 -0.50
CA SER A 55 -8.95 18.20 0.47
C SER A 55 -7.74 18.84 -0.17
N HIS A 56 -7.53 20.11 0.13
CA HIS A 56 -6.36 20.84 -0.34
C HIS A 56 -5.21 20.67 0.66
N TRP A 57 -4.05 20.21 0.18
CA TRP A 57 -2.86 19.95 1.01
C TRP A 57 -2.32 21.21 1.72
N ARG A 58 -2.49 22.40 1.11
CA ARG A 58 -2.11 23.71 1.70
C ARG A 58 -2.85 24.05 2.99
N ASP A 59 -4.06 23.52 3.15
CA ASP A 59 -4.93 23.86 4.29
C ASP A 59 -4.72 22.92 5.47
N GLN A 60 -3.88 21.90 5.31
CA GLN A 60 -3.64 20.89 6.32
C GLN A 60 -2.65 21.38 7.39
N LEU A 61 -3.04 21.21 8.64
CA LEU A 61 -2.18 21.49 9.79
C LEU A 61 -1.14 20.39 9.96
N ILE A 62 0.08 20.78 10.34
CA ILE A 62 1.18 19.86 10.64
C ILE A 62 1.15 19.53 12.14
N THR A 63 1.31 18.25 12.46
CA THR A 63 1.44 17.75 13.83
C THR A 63 2.67 18.36 14.50
N GLN A 64 2.51 18.82 15.76
CA GLN A 64 3.64 19.38 16.49
C GLN A 64 4.62 18.27 16.88
N GLY A 65 5.87 18.38 16.43
CA GLY A 65 6.96 17.45 16.78
C GLY A 65 8.25 17.77 16.01
N GLU A 66 9.39 17.53 16.64
CA GLU A 66 10.72 17.86 16.09
C GLU A 66 10.98 17.14 14.75
N ARG A 67 10.68 15.84 14.69
CA ARG A 67 10.77 15.01 13.47
C ARG A 67 10.02 15.62 12.28
N TYR A 68 8.80 16.12 12.46
CA TYR A 68 8.00 16.67 11.36
C TYR A 68 8.46 18.06 10.94
N ARG A 69 8.96 18.86 11.89
CA ARG A 69 9.59 20.15 11.58
C ARG A 69 10.84 19.97 10.72
N GLU A 70 11.67 18.97 11.02
CA GLU A 70 12.84 18.63 10.21
C GLU A 70 12.44 18.20 8.80
N ILE A 71 11.45 17.31 8.66
CA ILE A 71 10.97 16.87 7.34
C ILE A 71 10.49 18.07 6.50
N VAL A 72 9.75 19.01 7.09
CA VAL A 72 9.27 20.21 6.39
C VAL A 72 10.43 21.17 6.09
N LYS A 73 11.43 21.27 6.95
CA LYS A 73 12.64 22.05 6.71
C LYS A 73 13.47 21.47 5.56
N ASP A 74 13.57 20.15 5.44
CA ASP A 74 14.38 19.50 4.42
C ASP A 74 13.65 19.43 3.07
N MET A 75 12.37 19.05 3.07
CA MET A 75 11.59 18.74 1.87
C MET A 75 10.65 19.89 1.43
N GLN A 76 10.49 20.93 2.25
CA GLN A 76 9.76 22.14 1.92
C GLN A 76 8.34 21.87 1.40
N GLN A 77 7.98 22.37 0.22
CA GLN A 77 6.65 22.19 -0.36
C GLN A 77 6.31 20.72 -0.64
N LEU A 78 7.31 19.87 -0.88
CA LEU A 78 7.10 18.45 -1.15
C LEU A 78 6.50 17.76 0.08
N ALA A 79 7.06 18.02 1.27
CA ALA A 79 6.47 17.56 2.53
C ALA A 79 5.04 18.08 2.72
N ARG A 80 4.81 19.38 2.49
CA ARG A 80 3.47 19.97 2.69
C ARG A 80 2.42 19.34 1.78
N ALA A 81 2.78 19.00 0.55
CA ALA A 81 1.90 18.38 -0.43
C ALA A 81 1.65 16.87 -0.21
N ASN A 82 2.33 16.24 0.74
CA ASN A 82 2.29 14.79 0.96
C ASN A 82 1.06 14.33 1.78
N LEU A 83 -0.14 14.75 1.38
CA LEU A 83 -1.42 14.32 1.98
C LEU A 83 -1.90 13.02 1.32
N ILE A 84 -1.18 11.93 1.57
CA ILE A 84 -1.43 10.61 0.97
C ILE A 84 -1.45 9.53 2.04
N PHE A 85 -2.19 8.45 1.79
CA PHE A 85 -2.38 7.37 2.77
C PHE A 85 -2.14 6.02 2.10
N GLY A 86 -1.23 5.22 2.67
CA GLY A 86 -0.82 3.94 2.09
C GLY A 86 -1.19 2.76 2.98
N LEU A 87 -1.27 1.58 2.35
CA LEU A 87 -1.21 0.31 3.05
C LEU A 87 0.23 -0.20 3.00
N HIS A 88 0.82 -0.42 4.17
CA HIS A 88 2.14 -1.06 4.29
C HIS A 88 1.98 -2.45 4.90
N VAL A 89 2.56 -3.46 4.25
CA VAL A 89 2.50 -4.85 4.70
C VAL A 89 3.90 -5.34 4.99
N HIS A 90 4.14 -5.72 6.24
CA HIS A 90 5.39 -6.32 6.70
C HIS A 90 5.27 -7.85 6.67
N VAL A 91 6.20 -8.52 6.02
CA VAL A 91 6.32 -9.98 6.04
C VAL A 91 7.66 -10.35 6.68
N GLY A 92 7.61 -11.11 7.77
CA GLY A 92 8.80 -11.55 8.50
C GLY A 92 9.65 -12.53 7.71
N ILE A 93 10.94 -12.23 7.59
CA ILE A 93 11.96 -13.12 7.03
C ILE A 93 13.19 -13.00 7.95
N PRO A 94 13.42 -13.96 8.87
CA PRO A 94 14.51 -13.86 9.85
C PRO A 94 15.90 -13.75 9.22
N ASP A 95 16.11 -14.42 8.09
CA ASP A 95 17.37 -14.37 7.35
C ASP A 95 17.38 -13.16 6.40
N ARG A 96 18.16 -12.13 6.73
CA ARG A 96 18.25 -10.89 5.96
C ARG A 96 18.97 -11.06 4.62
N ASP A 97 19.90 -12.02 4.50
CA ASP A 97 20.55 -12.32 3.22
C ASP A 97 19.54 -12.92 2.24
N VAL A 98 18.74 -13.87 2.72
CA VAL A 98 17.61 -14.41 1.95
C VAL A 98 16.59 -13.32 1.62
N ALA A 99 16.28 -12.43 2.58
CA ALA A 99 15.32 -11.36 2.37
C ALA A 99 15.70 -10.41 1.22
N ILE A 100 17.00 -10.11 1.02
CA ILE A 100 17.46 -9.30 -0.12
C ILE A 100 17.18 -9.99 -1.46
N HIS A 101 17.48 -11.29 -1.56
CA HIS A 101 17.21 -12.05 -2.77
C HIS A 101 15.71 -12.18 -3.06
N VAL A 102 14.89 -12.35 -2.02
CA VAL A 102 13.42 -12.35 -2.13
C VAL A 102 12.91 -10.97 -2.57
N MET A 103 13.43 -9.88 -1.98
CA MET A 103 13.06 -8.51 -2.35
C MET A 103 13.33 -8.25 -3.84
N ASN A 104 14.50 -8.62 -4.36
CA ASN A 104 14.86 -8.42 -5.75
C ASN A 104 13.87 -9.04 -6.74
N GLN A 105 13.36 -10.23 -6.41
CA GLN A 105 12.35 -10.96 -7.16
C GLN A 105 10.96 -10.31 -6.98
N ALA A 106 10.61 -9.96 -5.73
CA ALA A 106 9.31 -9.40 -5.37
C ALA A 106 8.97 -8.10 -6.11
N ARG A 107 9.98 -7.31 -6.51
CA ARG A 107 9.80 -6.08 -7.29
C ARG A 107 8.95 -6.28 -8.55
N TYR A 108 9.05 -7.43 -9.21
CA TYR A 108 8.27 -7.73 -10.42
C TYR A 108 6.77 -7.75 -10.16
N PHE A 109 6.34 -8.19 -8.97
CA PHE A 109 4.94 -8.35 -8.62
C PHE A 109 4.30 -7.04 -8.12
N LEU A 110 5.11 -6.01 -7.80
CA LEU A 110 4.60 -4.76 -7.25
C LEU A 110 3.57 -4.06 -8.16
N PRO A 111 3.75 -3.96 -9.49
CA PRO A 111 2.71 -3.39 -10.35
C PRO A 111 1.40 -4.17 -10.37
N HIS A 112 1.46 -5.50 -10.24
CA HIS A 112 0.27 -6.36 -10.21
C HIS A 112 -0.53 -6.12 -8.92
N ILE A 113 0.15 -6.14 -7.78
CA ILE A 113 -0.43 -5.83 -6.48
C ILE A 113 -0.94 -4.38 -6.46
N TYR A 114 -0.18 -3.45 -7.03
CA TYR A 114 -0.59 -2.05 -7.09
C TYR A 114 -1.88 -1.88 -7.88
N ALA A 115 -2.00 -2.52 -9.05
CA ALA A 115 -3.20 -2.47 -9.87
C ALA A 115 -4.46 -2.96 -9.13
N LEU A 116 -4.36 -3.97 -8.27
CA LEU A 116 -5.45 -4.41 -7.38
C LEU A 116 -5.78 -3.39 -6.29
N SER A 117 -4.77 -2.71 -5.78
CA SER A 117 -4.87 -1.83 -4.61
C SER A 117 -5.14 -0.36 -4.93
N VAL A 118 -5.31 0.01 -6.19
CA VAL A 118 -5.55 1.43 -6.54
C VAL A 118 -6.84 1.94 -5.89
N ASN A 119 -6.73 3.05 -5.16
CA ASN A 119 -7.82 3.64 -4.40
C ASN A 119 -7.64 5.16 -4.26
N SER A 120 -7.12 5.82 -5.30
CA SER A 120 -6.87 7.28 -5.29
C SER A 120 -7.11 7.94 -6.65
N PRO A 121 -8.35 7.92 -7.18
CA PRO A 121 -8.62 8.52 -8.49
C PRO A 121 -8.70 10.05 -8.47
N PHE A 122 -8.99 10.64 -7.32
CA PHE A 122 -9.22 12.07 -7.15
C PHE A 122 -8.07 12.77 -6.43
N TRP A 123 -7.81 14.03 -6.80
CA TRP A 123 -6.87 14.90 -6.09
C TRP A 123 -7.32 16.36 -6.17
N VAL A 124 -7.50 17.00 -5.01
CA VAL A 124 -7.87 18.43 -4.91
C VAL A 124 -9.13 18.75 -5.74
N GLY A 125 -10.11 17.85 -5.68
CA GLY A 125 -11.45 18.03 -6.24
C GLY A 125 -11.54 17.72 -7.74
N GLN A 126 -10.50 17.12 -8.30
CA GLN A 126 -10.45 16.77 -9.72
C GLN A 126 -10.30 15.26 -9.90
N ASP A 127 -11.03 14.71 -10.86
CA ASP A 127 -10.70 13.41 -11.44
C ASP A 127 -9.34 13.54 -12.14
N THR A 128 -8.36 12.81 -11.65
CA THR A 128 -6.99 12.89 -12.16
C THR A 128 -6.82 12.14 -13.48
N GLY A 129 -7.80 11.31 -13.85
CA GLY A 129 -7.70 10.33 -14.91
C GLY A 129 -6.82 9.13 -14.57
N LEU A 130 -6.24 9.05 -13.36
CA LEU A 130 -5.51 7.88 -12.86
C LEU A 130 -6.42 7.09 -11.90
N LYS A 131 -6.21 5.78 -11.74
CA LYS A 131 -6.87 4.99 -10.70
C LYS A 131 -6.11 5.08 -9.37
N GLY A 132 -4.78 5.14 -9.44
CA GLY A 132 -3.88 5.30 -8.29
C GLY A 132 -2.99 6.54 -8.45
N TYR A 133 -3.40 7.67 -7.90
CA TYR A 133 -2.68 8.95 -7.95
C TYR A 133 -1.70 9.14 -6.77
N ARG A 134 -1.90 8.46 -5.65
CA ARG A 134 -1.04 8.57 -4.43
C ARG A 134 0.45 8.51 -4.75
N LEU A 135 0.86 7.51 -5.55
CA LEU A 135 2.28 7.35 -5.89
C LEU A 135 2.84 8.52 -6.71
N LYS A 136 2.02 9.26 -7.46
CA LYS A 136 2.43 10.44 -8.24
C LYS A 136 2.69 11.67 -7.40
N VAL A 137 2.01 11.77 -6.26
CA VAL A 137 2.36 12.76 -5.23
C VAL A 137 3.69 12.36 -4.59
N PHE A 138 3.86 11.07 -4.28
CA PHE A 138 5.03 10.58 -3.56
C PHE A 138 6.32 10.59 -4.39
N GLU A 139 6.25 10.34 -5.70
CA GLU A 139 7.38 10.34 -6.65
C GLU A 139 8.22 11.62 -6.67
N ARG A 140 7.70 12.72 -6.13
CA ARG A 140 8.43 13.98 -6.03
C ARG A 140 9.50 13.95 -4.94
N PHE A 141 9.44 12.98 -4.02
CA PHE A 141 10.43 12.83 -2.96
C PHE A 141 11.69 12.12 -3.49
N PRO A 142 12.87 12.41 -2.92
CA PRO A 142 14.06 11.64 -3.20
C PRO A 142 13.90 10.18 -2.76
N ARG A 143 14.51 9.23 -3.48
CA ARG A 143 14.61 7.81 -3.06
C ARG A 143 13.25 7.12 -2.88
N THR A 144 12.30 7.43 -3.76
CA THR A 144 11.00 6.74 -3.88
C THR A 144 10.93 5.83 -5.11
N GLY A 145 9.90 4.99 -5.16
CA GLY A 145 9.60 4.11 -6.30
C GLY A 145 10.22 2.71 -6.14
N ILE A 146 10.32 2.00 -7.26
CA ILE A 146 10.88 0.64 -7.27
C ILE A 146 12.38 0.70 -6.93
N PRO A 147 12.88 -0.07 -5.96
CA PRO A 147 14.31 -0.11 -5.66
C PRO A 147 15.10 -0.78 -6.78
N ASP A 148 16.38 -0.42 -6.90
CA ASP A 148 17.31 -1.20 -7.72
C ASP A 148 17.54 -2.60 -7.10
N ALA A 149 18.12 -3.50 -7.90
CA ALA A 149 18.45 -4.83 -7.40
C ALA A 149 19.77 -4.73 -6.65
N PHE A 150 19.88 -5.39 -5.51
CA PHE A 150 21.14 -5.51 -4.77
C PHE A 150 21.69 -6.93 -4.93
N GLU A 151 22.96 -7.06 -5.31
CA GLU A 151 23.65 -8.34 -5.45
C GLU A 151 23.78 -9.07 -4.11
N SER A 152 23.85 -8.33 -3.00
CA SER A 152 24.00 -8.88 -1.65
C SER A 152 23.43 -7.96 -0.57
N LEU A 153 23.29 -8.50 0.65
CA LEU A 153 22.98 -7.71 1.85
C LEU A 153 24.06 -6.66 2.12
N SER A 154 25.34 -6.99 1.94
CA SER A 154 26.44 -6.04 2.14
C SER A 154 26.32 -4.82 1.23
N GLU A 155 26.00 -5.02 -0.06
CA GLU A 155 25.82 -3.90 -0.99
C GLU A 155 24.69 -2.98 -0.55
N TYR A 156 23.55 -3.54 -0.13
CA TYR A 156 22.42 -2.77 0.40
C TYR A 156 22.80 -1.99 1.67
N GLU A 157 23.51 -2.64 2.60
CA GLU A 157 23.94 -2.00 3.84
C GLU A 157 24.97 -0.90 3.59
N ASP A 158 25.89 -1.11 2.66
CA ASP A 158 26.91 -0.12 2.30
C ASP A 158 26.28 1.09 1.59
N TYR A 159 25.26 0.89 0.76
CA TYR A 159 24.43 1.97 0.23
C TYR A 159 23.77 2.77 1.35
N CYS A 160 23.15 2.10 2.32
CA CYS A 160 22.52 2.77 3.46
C CYS A 160 23.54 3.54 4.32
N LYS A 161 24.68 2.91 4.65
CA LYS A 161 25.77 3.54 5.40
C LYS A 161 26.32 4.75 4.68
N LEU A 162 26.48 4.68 3.35
CA LEU A 162 26.95 5.81 2.54
C LEU A 162 26.00 7.01 2.69
N LEU A 163 24.70 6.81 2.50
CA LEU A 163 23.70 7.89 2.62
C LEU A 163 23.66 8.52 4.01
N VAL A 164 23.81 7.72 5.07
CA VAL A 164 23.88 8.23 6.44
C VAL A 164 25.18 9.00 6.68
N LYS A 165 26.31 8.43 6.28
CA LYS A 165 27.65 9.02 6.45
C LYS A 165 27.79 10.35 5.72
N THR A 166 27.15 10.52 4.57
CA THR A 166 27.18 11.76 3.79
C THR A 166 26.08 12.75 4.17
N GLY A 167 25.26 12.45 5.19
CA GLY A 167 24.19 13.33 5.66
C GLY A 167 23.01 13.45 4.68
N CYS A 168 22.87 12.54 3.71
CA CYS A 168 21.71 12.52 2.80
C CYS A 168 20.42 12.10 3.52
N VAL A 169 20.55 11.27 4.57
CA VAL A 169 19.49 10.88 5.51
C VAL A 169 20.09 10.74 6.90
N ASP A 170 19.28 10.94 7.93
CA ASP A 170 19.63 10.65 9.34
C ASP A 170 19.62 9.15 9.63
N ASN A 171 18.73 8.40 8.97
CA ASN A 171 18.67 6.95 9.03
C ASN A 171 17.97 6.37 7.78
N ALA A 172 18.11 5.06 7.59
CA ALA A 172 17.58 4.35 6.42
C ALA A 172 16.03 4.34 6.34
N LYS A 173 15.27 4.76 7.37
CA LYS A 173 13.79 4.87 7.26
C LYS A 173 13.35 5.95 6.27
N LYS A 174 14.23 6.92 5.95
CA LYS A 174 13.99 7.96 4.91
C LYS A 174 14.34 7.48 3.49
N ILE A 175 14.48 6.17 3.31
CA ILE A 175 14.43 5.50 2.00
C ILE A 175 13.01 4.96 1.83
N TRP A 176 12.30 5.51 0.84
CA TRP A 176 10.85 5.37 0.70
C TRP A 176 10.48 4.56 -0.54
N TRP A 177 11.16 3.44 -0.72
CA TRP A 177 10.89 2.53 -1.83
C TRP A 177 9.53 1.82 -1.67
N ASP A 178 9.00 1.39 -2.81
CA ASP A 178 7.74 0.65 -2.92
C ASP A 178 7.81 -0.75 -2.27
N ILE A 179 9.02 -1.28 -2.12
CA ILE A 179 9.37 -2.40 -1.24
C ILE A 179 10.73 -2.11 -0.62
N ARG A 180 10.96 -2.51 0.63
CA ARG A 180 12.28 -2.43 1.24
C ARG A 180 12.52 -3.54 2.25
N LEU A 181 13.78 -3.94 2.40
CA LEU A 181 14.24 -4.57 3.63
C LEU A 181 14.13 -3.52 4.74
N HIS A 182 13.38 -3.84 5.80
CA HIS A 182 13.22 -2.89 6.88
C HIS A 182 14.54 -2.75 7.67
N PRO A 183 15.01 -1.53 7.97
CA PRO A 183 16.33 -1.34 8.57
C PRO A 183 16.46 -1.77 10.04
N PHE A 184 15.34 -2.02 10.73
CA PHE A 184 15.32 -2.38 12.16
C PHE A 184 14.50 -3.62 12.48
N PHE A 185 13.76 -4.15 11.51
CA PHE A 185 12.88 -5.30 11.69
C PHE A 185 13.26 -6.30 10.61
N ASP A 186 13.29 -7.57 10.96
CA ASP A 186 13.62 -8.66 10.03
C ASP A 186 12.40 -8.96 9.14
N THR A 187 12.03 -7.96 8.34
CA THR A 187 10.84 -7.95 7.50
C THR A 187 11.13 -7.35 6.15
N LEU A 188 10.47 -7.87 5.11
CA LEU A 188 10.23 -7.13 3.89
C LEU A 188 8.96 -6.31 4.03
N GLU A 189 9.08 -5.02 3.80
CA GLU A 189 7.96 -4.08 3.90
C GLU A 189 7.53 -3.65 2.49
N VAL A 190 6.34 -4.07 2.08
CA VAL A 190 5.69 -3.67 0.82
C VAL A 190 4.84 -2.43 1.06
N ARG A 191 5.07 -1.37 0.28
CA ARG A 191 4.56 -0.01 0.51
C ARG A 191 3.88 0.63 -0.70
N VAL A 192 3.77 -0.12 -1.79
CA VAL A 192 3.23 0.35 -3.07
C VAL A 192 1.74 0.66 -3.01
N CYS A 193 1.00 -0.02 -2.13
CA CYS A 193 -0.46 0.00 -2.08
C CYS A 193 -1.04 1.32 -1.56
N ASP A 194 -2.18 1.72 -2.11
CA ASP A 194 -3.02 2.75 -1.48
C ASP A 194 -3.67 2.19 -0.21
N ALA A 195 -4.07 3.07 0.71
CA ALA A 195 -4.94 2.67 1.81
C ALA A 195 -6.30 2.22 1.24
N GLN A 196 -6.81 1.09 1.73
CA GLN A 196 -8.08 0.52 1.27
C GLN A 196 -9.23 0.94 2.18
N SER A 197 -10.39 1.24 1.57
CA SER A 197 -11.58 1.63 2.32
C SER A 197 -12.11 0.45 3.13
N ARG A 198 -12.31 -0.72 2.51
CA ARG A 198 -12.84 -1.91 3.17
C ARG A 198 -11.76 -2.70 3.92
N VAL A 199 -12.16 -3.30 5.04
CA VAL A 199 -11.28 -4.24 5.80
C VAL A 199 -10.94 -5.45 4.95
N ASP A 200 -11.91 -6.02 4.23
CA ASP A 200 -11.69 -7.20 3.39
C ASP A 200 -10.68 -6.95 2.26
N ASP A 201 -10.75 -5.78 1.61
CA ASP A 201 -9.77 -5.38 0.59
C ASP A 201 -8.35 -5.32 1.19
N THR A 202 -8.22 -4.75 2.40
CA THR A 202 -6.94 -4.62 3.13
C THR A 202 -6.32 -6.01 3.37
N LEU A 203 -7.11 -6.94 3.89
CA LEU A 203 -6.63 -8.28 4.27
C LEU A 203 -6.37 -9.16 3.06
N ALA A 204 -7.20 -9.06 2.03
CA ALA A 204 -6.98 -9.80 0.80
C ALA A 204 -5.66 -9.42 0.13
N ILE A 205 -5.36 -8.12 0.06
CA ILE A 205 -4.09 -7.63 -0.48
C ILE A 205 -2.91 -8.04 0.42
N ALA A 206 -3.06 -7.96 1.76
CA ALA A 206 -2.01 -8.39 2.69
C ALA A 206 -1.71 -9.90 2.59
N ALA A 207 -2.74 -10.73 2.46
CA ALA A 207 -2.59 -12.17 2.25
C ALA A 207 -1.90 -12.50 0.91
N LEU A 208 -2.27 -11.80 -0.17
CA LEU A 208 -1.61 -11.98 -1.47
C LEU A 208 -0.12 -11.61 -1.39
N ILE A 209 0.21 -10.50 -0.73
CA ILE A 209 1.60 -10.10 -0.48
C ILE A 209 2.33 -11.19 0.32
N GLN A 210 1.74 -11.70 1.40
CA GLN A 210 2.34 -12.77 2.20
C GLN A 210 2.59 -14.04 1.35
N ALA A 211 1.63 -14.44 0.52
CA ALA A 211 1.74 -15.62 -0.34
C ALA A 211 2.84 -15.45 -1.41
N VAL A 212 2.95 -14.26 -2.04
CA VAL A 212 4.02 -13.95 -2.99
C VAL A 212 5.39 -14.04 -2.31
N ILE A 213 5.56 -13.41 -1.14
CA ILE A 213 6.83 -13.43 -0.42
C ILE A 213 7.17 -14.86 0.04
N ALA A 214 6.19 -15.61 0.55
CA ALA A 214 6.38 -17.02 0.94
C ALA A 214 6.80 -17.89 -0.25
N LYS A 215 6.19 -17.69 -1.43
CA LYS A 215 6.51 -18.43 -2.66
C LYS A 215 7.95 -18.20 -3.06
N LEU A 216 8.35 -16.92 -3.14
CA LEU A 216 9.70 -16.53 -3.53
C LEU A 216 10.75 -17.01 -2.53
N HIS A 217 10.42 -16.96 -1.23
CA HIS A 217 11.26 -17.53 -0.19
C HIS A 217 11.45 -19.04 -0.37
N LYS A 218 10.39 -19.81 -0.61
CA LYS A 218 10.50 -21.26 -0.85
C LYS A 218 11.30 -21.60 -2.11
N LEU A 219 11.11 -20.85 -3.20
CA LEU A 219 11.92 -21.04 -4.41
C LEU A 219 13.40 -20.90 -4.07
N GLN A 220 13.78 -19.88 -3.28
CA GLN A 220 15.17 -19.69 -2.84
C GLN A 220 15.69 -20.91 -2.07
N TRP A 221 14.92 -21.44 -1.11
CA TRP A 221 15.27 -22.66 -0.37
C TRP A 221 15.42 -23.91 -1.25
N GLN A 222 14.73 -23.94 -2.39
CA GLN A 222 14.80 -25.01 -3.38
C GLN A 222 15.92 -24.79 -4.43
N ASN A 223 16.80 -23.80 -4.22
CA ASN A 223 17.80 -23.35 -5.20
C ASN A 223 17.18 -22.94 -6.56
N MET A 224 15.98 -22.39 -6.52
CA MET A 224 15.26 -21.82 -7.66
C MET A 224 15.07 -20.31 -7.46
N SER A 225 14.85 -19.58 -8.55
CA SER A 225 14.55 -18.15 -8.47
C SER A 225 13.57 -17.73 -9.55
N PHE A 226 12.71 -16.77 -9.24
CA PHE A 226 12.00 -15.99 -10.23
C PHE A 226 12.95 -15.01 -10.94
N ARG A 227 12.66 -14.69 -12.20
CA ARG A 227 13.51 -13.81 -13.01
C ARG A 227 13.56 -12.40 -12.43
N ILE A 228 14.77 -11.88 -12.26
CA ILE A 228 15.00 -10.49 -11.82
C ILE A 228 14.96 -9.57 -13.04
N TYR A 229 14.02 -8.61 -13.03
CA TYR A 229 13.89 -7.61 -14.09
C TYR A 229 14.57 -6.29 -13.73
N ARG A 230 15.00 -5.55 -14.74
CA ARG A 230 15.54 -4.19 -14.57
C ARG A 230 14.43 -3.26 -14.11
N ARG A 231 14.75 -2.38 -13.16
CA ARG A 231 13.83 -1.37 -12.59
C ARG A 231 13.02 -0.62 -13.66
N ARG A 232 13.69 -0.11 -14.70
CA ARG A 232 13.06 0.65 -15.79
C ARG A 232 11.91 -0.10 -16.50
N LEU A 233 11.93 -1.43 -16.54
CA LEU A 233 10.84 -2.22 -17.11
C LEU A 233 9.65 -2.29 -16.14
N ILE A 234 9.95 -2.52 -14.86
CA ILE A 234 8.93 -2.58 -13.81
C ILE A 234 8.21 -1.23 -13.68
N ASP A 235 8.94 -0.11 -13.85
CA ASP A 235 8.38 1.24 -13.85
C ASP A 235 7.32 1.47 -14.95
N GLU A 236 7.45 0.84 -16.13
CA GLU A 236 6.41 0.90 -17.18
C GLU A 236 5.11 0.23 -16.74
N ASN A 237 5.21 -0.96 -16.13
CA ASN A 237 4.04 -1.63 -15.58
C ASN A 237 3.46 -0.88 -14.37
N ARG A 238 4.30 -0.26 -13.56
CA ARG A 238 3.87 0.59 -12.43
C ARG A 238 3.09 1.81 -12.91
N TRP A 239 3.49 2.43 -14.02
CA TRP A 239 2.72 3.49 -14.66
C TRP A 239 1.38 2.99 -15.20
N ARG A 240 1.37 1.87 -15.93
CA ARG A 240 0.14 1.26 -16.46
C ARG A 240 -0.85 0.91 -15.35
N ALA A 241 -0.37 0.32 -14.25
CA ALA A 241 -1.17 0.03 -13.06
C ALA A 241 -1.75 1.31 -12.42
N SER A 242 -0.93 2.36 -12.26
CA SER A 242 -1.36 3.67 -11.75
C SER A 242 -2.49 4.28 -12.58
N ARG A 243 -2.37 4.21 -13.91
CA ARG A 243 -3.31 4.85 -14.84
C ARG A 243 -4.60 4.07 -15.03
N TYR A 244 -4.53 2.74 -15.13
CA TYR A 244 -5.63 1.92 -15.59
C TYR A 244 -6.13 0.89 -14.57
N GLY A 245 -5.41 0.69 -13.46
CA GLY A 245 -5.76 -0.34 -12.47
C GLY A 245 -5.86 -1.73 -13.11
N ILE A 246 -6.86 -2.50 -12.68
CA ILE A 246 -7.13 -3.87 -13.17
C ILE A 246 -7.74 -3.92 -14.58
N ASP A 247 -8.27 -2.81 -15.09
CA ASP A 247 -8.92 -2.74 -16.41
C ASP A 247 -7.93 -2.39 -17.54
N GLY A 248 -6.67 -2.12 -17.18
CA GLY A 248 -5.59 -1.92 -18.13
C GLY A 248 -4.90 -3.19 -18.58
N LYS A 249 -3.79 -3.00 -19.30
CA LYS A 249 -2.85 -4.04 -19.67
C LYS A 249 -1.48 -3.79 -19.07
N LEU A 250 -0.82 -4.83 -18.59
CA LEU A 250 0.59 -4.82 -18.23
C LEU A 250 1.42 -5.53 -19.32
N ILE A 251 2.71 -5.28 -19.34
CA ILE A 251 3.66 -5.95 -20.21
C ILE A 251 4.06 -7.27 -19.55
N ASP A 252 3.84 -8.37 -20.27
CA ASP A 252 4.49 -9.64 -19.98
C ASP A 252 5.88 -9.61 -20.64
N PHE A 253 6.93 -9.46 -19.83
CA PHE A 253 8.31 -9.36 -20.33
C PHE A 253 8.89 -10.70 -20.80
N GLY A 254 8.23 -11.84 -20.53
CA GLY A 254 8.59 -13.13 -21.11
C GLY A 254 8.03 -13.28 -22.51
N LYS A 255 6.78 -12.85 -22.72
CA LYS A 255 6.08 -12.89 -24.02
C LYS A 255 6.36 -11.66 -24.91
N GLU A 256 6.97 -10.61 -24.35
CA GLU A 256 7.21 -9.32 -25.01
C GLU A 256 5.94 -8.68 -25.61
N THR A 257 4.80 -8.86 -24.93
CA THR A 257 3.50 -8.33 -25.36
C THR A 257 2.74 -7.73 -24.20
N GLU A 258 1.73 -6.90 -24.51
CA GLU A 258 0.78 -6.45 -23.51
C GLU A 258 -0.32 -7.49 -23.28
N VAL A 259 -0.60 -7.76 -22.01
CA VAL A 259 -1.59 -8.74 -21.55
C VAL A 259 -2.54 -8.05 -20.60
N GLN A 260 -3.81 -8.47 -20.61
CA GLN A 260 -4.81 -7.94 -19.69
C GLN A 260 -4.36 -8.14 -18.24
N THR A 261 -4.47 -7.08 -17.43
CA THR A 261 -3.99 -7.12 -16.04
C THR A 261 -4.70 -8.22 -15.24
N ARG A 262 -6.00 -8.38 -15.44
CA ARG A 262 -6.81 -9.48 -14.87
C ARG A 262 -6.27 -10.88 -15.21
N SER A 263 -5.81 -11.10 -16.44
CA SER A 263 -5.22 -12.38 -16.84
C SER A 263 -3.91 -12.65 -16.09
N LEU A 264 -3.03 -11.65 -15.99
CA LEU A 264 -1.78 -11.77 -15.24
C LEU A 264 -2.01 -11.93 -13.74
N LEU A 265 -3.08 -11.34 -13.19
CA LEU A 265 -3.49 -11.56 -11.81
C LEU A 265 -3.99 -12.98 -11.57
N ASN A 266 -4.73 -13.58 -12.50
CA ASN A 266 -5.10 -14.99 -12.42
C ASN A 266 -3.87 -15.90 -12.46
N GLU A 267 -2.91 -15.63 -13.36
CA GLU A 267 -1.62 -16.34 -13.40
C GLU A 267 -0.85 -16.18 -12.07
N LEU A 268 -0.90 -15.00 -11.45
CA LEU A 268 -0.30 -14.75 -10.14
C LEU A 268 -0.98 -15.58 -9.03
N LEU A 269 -2.31 -15.64 -9.01
CA LEU A 269 -3.06 -16.45 -8.04
C LEU A 269 -2.73 -17.94 -8.20
N GLU A 270 -2.61 -18.43 -9.43
CA GLU A 270 -2.16 -19.80 -9.71
C GLU A 270 -0.72 -20.02 -9.21
N PHE A 271 0.19 -19.08 -9.47
CA PHE A 271 1.60 -19.14 -9.07
C PHE A 271 1.78 -19.32 -7.55
N VAL A 272 0.94 -18.65 -6.75
CA VAL A 272 1.00 -18.69 -5.26
C VAL A 272 0.00 -19.68 -4.63
N SER A 273 -0.70 -20.48 -5.43
CA SER A 273 -1.78 -21.37 -4.95
C SER A 273 -1.33 -22.35 -3.86
N THR A 274 -0.08 -22.85 -3.94
CA THR A 274 0.51 -23.72 -2.92
C THR A 274 0.63 -23.02 -1.57
N GLU A 275 1.11 -21.77 -1.56
CA GLU A 275 1.30 -20.96 -0.36
C GLU A 275 -0.03 -20.52 0.22
N VAL A 276 -1.00 -20.18 -0.63
CA VAL A 276 -2.36 -19.86 -0.21
C VAL A 276 -2.97 -21.03 0.58
N ASN A 277 -2.76 -22.27 0.12
CA ASN A 277 -3.26 -23.44 0.81
C ASN A 277 -2.59 -23.68 2.16
N GLU A 278 -1.27 -23.54 2.23
CA GLU A 278 -0.52 -23.71 3.47
C GLU A 278 -0.79 -22.60 4.50
N LEU A 279 -0.99 -21.36 4.03
CA LEU A 279 -1.30 -20.21 4.87
C LEU A 279 -2.78 -20.14 5.27
N GLY A 280 -3.65 -20.93 4.63
CA GLY A 280 -5.09 -20.95 4.89
C GLY A 280 -5.81 -19.67 4.47
N THR A 281 -5.34 -18.99 3.41
CA THR A 281 -5.84 -17.68 2.97
C THR A 281 -6.75 -17.77 1.73
N GLN A 282 -7.48 -18.87 1.56
CA GLN A 282 -8.35 -19.09 0.38
C GLN A 282 -9.49 -18.08 0.31
N ASN A 283 -10.07 -17.70 1.46
CA ASN A 283 -11.15 -16.71 1.52
C ASN A 283 -10.67 -15.34 1.04
N GLU A 284 -9.45 -14.96 1.41
CA GLU A 284 -8.80 -13.74 0.95
C GLU A 284 -8.53 -13.78 -0.57
N MET A 285 -8.14 -14.93 -1.13
CA MET A 285 -7.95 -15.05 -2.58
C MET A 285 -9.28 -14.98 -3.33
N ALA A 286 -10.35 -15.58 -2.81
CA ALA A 286 -11.69 -15.42 -3.35
C ALA A 286 -12.16 -13.95 -3.31
N HIS A 287 -11.71 -13.19 -2.31
CA HIS A 287 -11.95 -11.75 -2.25
C HIS A 287 -11.10 -10.97 -3.28
N ILE A 288 -9.87 -11.38 -3.59
CA ILE A 288 -9.10 -10.82 -4.72
C ILE A 288 -9.84 -11.05 -6.04
N GLU A 289 -10.38 -12.25 -6.28
CA GLU A 289 -11.20 -12.55 -7.45
C GLU A 289 -12.47 -11.68 -7.51
N ARG A 290 -13.07 -11.40 -6.35
CA ARG A 290 -14.17 -10.47 -6.22
C ARG A 290 -13.77 -9.04 -6.60
N ILE A 291 -12.64 -8.53 -6.10
CA ILE A 291 -12.10 -7.21 -6.50
C ILE A 291 -11.90 -7.17 -8.00
N MET A 292 -11.34 -8.23 -8.59
CA MET A 292 -11.23 -8.31 -10.05
C MET A 292 -12.63 -8.18 -10.67
N ARG A 293 -13.60 -9.03 -10.32
CA ARG A 293 -14.94 -9.00 -10.93
C ARG A 293 -15.69 -7.66 -10.75
N GLU A 294 -15.63 -7.05 -9.57
CA GLU A 294 -16.49 -5.93 -9.17
C GLU A 294 -15.81 -4.56 -9.30
N GLY A 295 -14.49 -4.50 -9.43
CA GLY A 295 -13.73 -3.26 -9.45
C GLY A 295 -12.99 -2.98 -8.14
N THR A 296 -11.92 -2.20 -8.26
CA THR A 296 -11.10 -1.67 -7.17
C THR A 296 -11.82 -0.55 -6.41
N GLY A 297 -11.22 -0.10 -5.30
CA GLY A 297 -11.75 1.07 -4.58
C GLY A 297 -11.80 2.34 -5.45
N ALA A 298 -10.85 2.51 -6.38
CA ALA A 298 -10.89 3.61 -7.34
C ALA A 298 -12.11 3.52 -8.28
N ASP A 299 -12.48 2.32 -8.72
CA ASP A 299 -13.64 2.11 -9.61
C ASP A 299 -14.94 2.47 -8.90
N ARG A 300 -15.08 2.08 -7.63
CA ARG A 300 -16.26 2.39 -6.82
C ARG A 300 -16.40 3.88 -6.55
N GLN A 301 -15.31 4.57 -6.25
CA GLN A 301 -15.29 6.03 -6.10
C GLN A 301 -15.71 6.75 -7.39
N LEU A 302 -15.18 6.32 -8.54
CA LEU A 302 -15.52 6.91 -9.84
C LEU A 302 -16.98 6.68 -10.20
N ALA A 303 -17.54 5.49 -9.94
CA ALA A 303 -18.95 5.21 -10.18
C ALA A 303 -19.89 6.14 -9.37
N VAL A 304 -19.55 6.42 -8.11
CA VAL A 304 -20.30 7.37 -7.28
C VAL A 304 -20.21 8.79 -7.86
N TRP A 305 -19.02 9.21 -8.27
CA TRP A 305 -18.83 10.52 -8.91
C TRP A 305 -19.62 10.65 -10.21
N GLU A 306 -19.58 9.65 -11.09
CA GLU A 306 -20.31 9.64 -12.36
C GLU A 306 -21.81 9.81 -12.15
N HIS A 307 -22.37 9.18 -11.10
CA HIS A 307 -23.80 9.28 -10.79
C HIS A 307 -24.19 10.58 -10.08
N ALA A 308 -23.42 11.01 -9.08
CA ALA A 308 -23.79 12.11 -8.19
C ALA A 308 -23.24 13.47 -8.61
N GLN A 309 -22.10 13.50 -9.31
CA GLN A 309 -21.33 14.72 -9.62
C GLN A 309 -21.03 15.59 -8.38
N ASP A 310 -20.89 14.94 -7.20
CA ASP A 310 -20.60 15.59 -5.93
C ASP A 310 -19.45 14.88 -5.20
N MET A 311 -18.38 15.63 -4.93
CA MET A 311 -17.21 15.13 -4.21
C MET A 311 -17.52 14.79 -2.75
N LYS A 312 -18.55 15.39 -2.16
CA LYS A 312 -19.01 15.02 -0.80
C LYS A 312 -19.64 13.64 -0.80
N ALA A 313 -20.47 13.32 -1.79
CA ALA A 313 -21.04 11.99 -1.95
C ALA A 313 -19.96 10.90 -2.10
N VAL A 314 -18.86 11.21 -2.81
CA VAL A 314 -17.69 10.31 -2.89
C VAL A 314 -17.06 10.10 -1.52
N VAL A 315 -16.86 11.15 -0.73
CA VAL A 315 -16.34 11.04 0.64
C VAL A 315 -17.30 10.27 1.55
N ASP A 316 -18.60 10.53 1.48
CA ASP A 316 -19.61 9.81 2.25
C ASP A 316 -19.60 8.32 1.92
N HIS A 317 -19.42 7.97 0.64
CA HIS A 317 -19.25 6.58 0.22
C HIS A 317 -17.97 5.96 0.80
N ILE A 318 -16.82 6.64 0.72
CA ILE A 318 -15.56 6.17 1.31
C ILE A 318 -15.72 5.94 2.82
N VAL A 319 -16.37 6.88 3.51
CA VAL A 319 -16.65 6.77 4.95
C VAL A 319 -17.56 5.57 5.20
N ALA A 320 -18.63 5.37 4.44
CA ALA A 320 -19.51 4.21 4.59
C ALA A 320 -18.76 2.88 4.44
N GLU A 321 -17.94 2.73 3.39
CA GLU A 321 -17.07 1.56 3.21
C GLU A 321 -16.04 1.42 4.34
N THR A 322 -15.57 2.54 4.89
CA THR A 322 -14.61 2.55 5.99
C THR A 322 -15.23 2.00 7.29
N TYR A 323 -16.54 2.14 7.47
CA TYR A 323 -17.25 1.65 8.66
C TYR A 323 -17.83 0.25 8.49
N GLU A 324 -17.82 -0.30 7.27
CA GLU A 324 -18.29 -1.66 7.00
C GLU A 324 -17.47 -2.70 7.80
N GLY A 325 -18.16 -3.57 8.53
CA GLY A 325 -17.55 -4.62 9.35
C GLY A 325 -16.90 -4.14 10.65
N LEU A 326 -17.02 -2.85 11.01
CA LEU A 326 -16.52 -2.36 12.29
C LEU A 326 -17.50 -2.65 13.44
N ASN A 327 -16.95 -3.07 14.57
CA ASN A 327 -17.66 -3.22 15.83
C ASN A 327 -17.78 -1.85 16.51
N MET A 328 -18.93 -1.19 16.39
CA MET A 328 -19.20 0.10 17.04
C MET A 328 -20.09 -0.10 18.27
N SER A 329 -19.76 0.53 19.40
CA SER A 329 -20.66 0.56 20.55
C SER A 329 -21.97 1.31 20.24
N HIS A 330 -23.08 0.86 20.86
CA HIS A 330 -24.43 1.43 20.65
C HIS A 330 -24.53 2.95 20.84
N ARG A 331 -23.64 3.58 21.64
CA ARG A 331 -23.60 5.04 21.84
C ARG A 331 -23.00 5.79 20.65
N ALA A 332 -22.09 5.19 19.90
CA ALA A 332 -21.46 5.80 18.73
C ALA A 332 -22.35 5.67 17.47
N ALA A 333 -23.13 4.59 17.35
CA ALA A 333 -24.03 4.37 16.21
C ALA A 333 -25.18 5.40 16.11
N MET A 334 -25.57 6.02 17.24
CA MET A 334 -26.67 7.00 17.32
C MET A 334 -26.23 8.46 17.07
N ALA A 335 -24.93 8.71 16.93
CA ALA A 335 -24.36 10.04 16.69
C ALA A 335 -23.89 10.25 15.23
N GLY A 336 -24.15 9.26 14.35
CA GLY A 336 -23.65 9.18 12.98
C GLY A 336 -24.51 9.85 11.93
#